data_AF-A0A942D397-F1
#
_entry.id   AF-A0A942D397-F1
#
_cell.length_a   1.000
_cell.length_b   1.000
_cell.length_c   1.000
_cell.angle_alpha   90.00
_cell.angle_beta   90.00
_cell.angle_gamma   90.00
#
_symmetry.space_group_name_H-M   'P 1'
#
loop_
_entity.id
_entity.type
_entity.pdbx_description
1 polymer ?
#
loop_
_entity_poly.entity_id
_entity_poly.type
_entity_poly.pdbx_seq_one_letter_code
_entity_poly.pdbx_strand_id
1 'polypeptide(L)'
;MEPLDRRGFLALGGAGLICTIAGHQISADDGQVNVEKLAREVPVPPKVAAAEWRGDEPARRQLAAFATSSSAVREYWIAAEPMDWNIVPTHRDQMMAERVKEGKTKFKAYGYRPYSPGFKSPLAPARVPGPLLEAEVGDTVVVHFRNRTGAPVTMHPHGIFYANEMDGTYKGKWT
;
A
#
# COMPACT_ATOMS: atom_id res chain seq x y z
N MET A 1 -2.75 20.40 34.04
CA MET A 1 -2.41 19.47 32.95
C MET A 1 -2.24 20.35 31.73
N GLU A 2 -1.00 20.71 31.42
CA GLU A 2 -0.69 21.65 30.33
C GLU A 2 -1.04 21.02 28.97
N PRO A 3 -1.65 21.77 28.03
CA PRO A 3 -2.01 21.24 26.72
C PRO A 3 -0.74 20.99 25.88
N LEU A 4 -0.65 19.80 25.29
CA LEU A 4 0.44 19.37 24.43
C LEU A 4 0.56 20.26 23.18
N ASP A 5 1.74 20.85 22.98
CA ASP A 5 2.05 21.70 21.83
C ASP A 5 2.17 20.87 20.53
N ARG A 6 1.92 21.54 19.41
CA ARG A 6 1.87 21.04 18.02
C ARG A 6 3.12 20.27 17.59
N ARG A 7 4.26 20.50 18.25
CA ARG A 7 5.52 19.76 18.02
C ARG A 7 5.54 18.39 18.70
N GLY A 8 4.82 18.19 19.81
CA GLY A 8 4.68 16.89 20.47
C GLY A 8 3.77 15.94 19.69
N PHE A 9 2.72 16.46 19.07
CA PHE A 9 1.78 15.68 18.25
C PHE A 9 2.42 15.14 16.96
N LEU A 10 3.35 15.88 16.34
CA LEU A 10 3.96 15.50 15.06
C LEU A 10 5.10 14.49 15.18
N ALA A 11 5.66 14.26 16.38
CA ALA A 11 6.61 13.17 16.62
C ALA A 11 5.92 11.80 16.82
N LEU A 12 4.60 11.81 17.01
CA LEU A 12 3.70 10.66 17.21
C LEU A 12 3.05 10.18 15.89
N GLY A 13 3.65 10.52 14.75
CA GLY A 13 3.25 10.04 13.43
C GLY A 13 3.48 8.53 13.27
N GLY A 14 2.62 7.71 13.88
CA GLY A 14 2.50 6.31 13.51
C GLY A 14 2.49 5.28 14.63
N ALA A 15 1.45 5.22 15.45
CA ALA A 15 0.90 3.95 15.96
C ALA A 15 -0.23 4.23 16.97
N GLY A 16 -1.42 4.56 16.47
CA GLY A 16 -2.66 4.31 17.21
C GLY A 16 -3.06 2.84 17.05
N LEU A 17 -2.20 1.91 17.47
CA LEU A 17 -2.47 0.47 17.39
C LEU A 17 -2.85 0.01 18.81
N ILE A 18 -4.16 -0.03 19.09
CA ILE A 18 -4.67 -0.63 20.33
C ILE A 18 -4.50 -2.14 20.20
N CYS A 19 -3.29 -2.62 20.48
CA CYS A 19 -3.01 -4.04 20.61
C CYS A 19 -3.11 -4.42 22.08
N THR A 20 -4.06 -5.30 22.41
CA THR A 20 -4.08 -5.97 23.70
C THR A 20 -3.05 -7.09 23.68
N ILE A 21 -1.84 -6.83 24.18
CA ILE A 21 -0.86 -7.88 24.45
C ILE A 21 -1.13 -8.38 25.86
N ALA A 22 -1.41 -9.68 26.00
CA ALA A 22 -1.64 -10.35 27.28
C ALA A 22 -2.75 -9.73 28.18
N GLY A 23 -3.75 -9.07 27.59
CA GLY A 23 -4.88 -8.48 28.34
C GLY A 23 -4.64 -7.08 28.89
N HIS A 24 -3.49 -6.46 28.61
CA HIS A 24 -3.20 -5.08 28.98
C HIS A 24 -3.40 -4.13 27.79
N GLN A 25 -4.11 -3.02 28.00
CA GLN A 25 -4.22 -1.93 27.03
C GLN A 25 -2.99 -1.02 27.17
N ILE A 26 -2.27 -0.80 26.07
CA ILE A 26 -1.12 0.11 26.03
C ILE A 26 -1.53 1.33 25.20
N SER A 27 -1.61 2.51 25.84
CA SER A 27 -1.78 3.80 25.14
C SER A 27 -0.40 4.37 24.84
N ALA A 28 -0.20 4.88 23.63
CA ALA A 28 1.07 5.46 23.17
C ALA A 28 1.32 6.88 23.70
N ASP A 29 0.76 7.24 24.86
CA ASP A 29 0.90 8.58 25.47
C ASP A 29 2.15 8.71 26.35
N ASP A 30 2.72 7.59 26.80
CA ASP A 30 3.97 7.55 27.54
C ASP A 30 5.14 7.40 26.56
N GLY A 31 5.80 8.53 26.28
CA GLY A 31 6.92 8.74 25.34
C GLY A 31 7.63 7.50 24.78
N GLN A 32 7.76 7.45 23.45
CA GLN A 32 8.51 6.43 22.68
C GLN A 32 8.58 5.08 23.37
N VAL A 33 7.45 4.38 23.32
CA VAL A 33 7.36 2.97 23.69
C VAL A 33 8.47 2.21 22.96
N ASN A 34 9.50 1.77 23.69
CA ASN A 34 10.58 0.95 23.13
C ASN A 34 10.00 -0.45 22.91
N VAL A 35 9.44 -0.63 21.71
CA VAL A 35 8.74 -1.84 21.29
C VAL A 35 9.68 -3.04 21.37
N GLU A 36 10.98 -2.87 21.10
CA GLU A 36 11.98 -3.92 21.21
C GLU A 36 12.19 -4.38 22.66
N LYS A 37 12.12 -3.47 23.64
CA LYS A 37 12.22 -3.82 25.06
C LYS A 37 10.97 -4.59 25.51
N LEU A 38 9.78 -4.10 25.15
CA LEU A 38 8.53 -4.75 25.51
C LEU A 38 8.36 -6.11 24.84
N ALA A 39 8.76 -6.26 23.58
CA ALA A 39 8.70 -7.52 22.86
C ALA A 39 9.58 -8.61 23.51
N ARG A 40 10.68 -8.24 24.18
CA ARG A 40 11.55 -9.18 24.91
C ARG A 40 10.94 -9.69 26.21
N GLU A 41 10.00 -8.93 26.78
CA GLU A 41 9.33 -9.28 28.04
C GLU A 41 8.11 -10.19 27.80
N VAL A 42 7.66 -10.35 26.54
CA VAL A 42 6.56 -11.25 26.18
C VAL A 42 7.04 -12.70 26.14
N PRO A 43 6.47 -13.62 26.94
CA PRO A 43 6.86 -15.02 26.93
C PRO A 43 6.52 -15.65 25.58
N VAL A 44 7.55 -16.10 24.87
CA VAL A 44 7.41 -16.74 23.56
C VAL A 44 6.99 -18.20 23.75
N PRO A 45 5.91 -18.68 23.08
CA PRO A 45 5.50 -20.07 23.16
C PRO A 45 6.62 -21.03 22.74
N PRO A 46 6.77 -22.21 23.36
CA PRO A 46 7.86 -23.15 23.07
C PRO A 46 7.99 -23.54 21.59
N LYS A 47 6.86 -23.56 20.87
CA LYS A 47 6.82 -23.82 19.42
C LYS A 47 7.44 -22.70 18.58
N VAL A 48 7.33 -21.44 19.03
CA VAL A 48 7.91 -20.26 18.38
C VAL A 48 9.36 -20.06 18.83
N ALA A 49 9.68 -20.35 20.10
CA ALA A 49 11.05 -20.37 20.61
C ALA A 49 11.89 -21.48 19.95
N ALA A 50 11.31 -22.65 19.69
CA ALA A 50 11.95 -23.71 18.91
C ALA A 50 12.08 -23.36 17.41
N ALA A 51 11.29 -22.39 16.94
CA ALA A 51 11.40 -21.77 15.62
C ALA A 51 12.29 -20.53 15.64
N GLU A 52 12.93 -20.18 16.77
CA GLU A 52 14.00 -19.18 16.77
C GLU A 52 15.01 -19.61 15.72
N TRP A 53 15.13 -18.74 14.73
CA TRP A 53 15.99 -18.91 13.59
C TRP A 53 17.43 -19.02 14.11
N ARG A 54 17.91 -20.27 14.26
CA ARG A 54 19.34 -20.54 14.43
C ARG A 54 20.01 -19.83 13.26
N GLY A 55 20.84 -18.85 13.57
CA GLY A 55 21.38 -17.90 12.59
C GLY A 55 22.13 -18.58 11.47
N ASP A 56 21.41 -19.01 10.45
CA ASP A 56 21.97 -19.39 9.17
C ASP A 56 22.40 -18.08 8.50
N GLU A 57 23.62 -17.67 8.83
CA GLU A 57 24.42 -16.64 8.18
C GLU A 57 24.26 -16.61 6.64
N PRO A 58 24.14 -17.75 5.90
CA PRO A 58 23.82 -17.72 4.47
C PRO A 58 22.46 -17.10 4.13
N ALA A 59 21.43 -17.25 4.95
CA ALA A 59 20.11 -16.67 4.68
C ALA A 59 20.09 -15.16 5.02
N ARG A 60 20.86 -14.72 6.02
CA ARG A 60 21.14 -13.29 6.24
C ARG A 60 21.98 -12.68 5.12
N ARG A 61 22.99 -13.39 4.61
CA ARG A 61 23.75 -12.95 3.42
C ARG A 61 22.91 -12.97 2.16
N GLN A 62 21.98 -13.90 2.00
CA GLN A 62 21.01 -13.88 0.90
C GLN A 62 20.08 -12.67 1.02
N LEU A 63 19.49 -12.40 2.18
CA LEU A 63 18.66 -11.20 2.42
C LEU A 63 19.45 -9.90 2.24
N ALA A 64 20.70 -9.84 2.69
CA ALA A 64 21.59 -8.71 2.46
C ALA A 64 22.01 -8.59 0.99
N ALA A 65 22.22 -9.71 0.29
CA ALA A 65 22.49 -9.75 -1.15
C ALA A 65 21.29 -9.28 -1.97
N PHE A 66 20.07 -9.67 -1.58
CA PHE A 66 18.80 -9.13 -2.10
C PHE A 66 18.63 -7.64 -1.76
N ALA A 67 19.19 -7.15 -0.66
CA ALA A 67 19.18 -5.72 -0.32
C ALA A 67 20.19 -4.89 -1.15
N THR A 68 21.07 -5.55 -1.91
CA THR A 68 22.02 -4.91 -2.84
C THR A 68 21.50 -4.77 -4.27
N SER A 69 20.32 -5.31 -4.60
CA SER A 69 19.72 -5.01 -5.90
C SER A 69 19.24 -3.56 -5.91
N SER A 70 19.52 -2.88 -7.02
CA SER A 70 19.07 -1.54 -7.43
C SER A 70 18.53 -0.59 -6.34
N SER A 71 19.23 0.51 -6.06
CA SER A 71 18.67 1.65 -5.30
C SER A 71 18.02 2.69 -6.22
N ALA A 72 17.46 2.26 -7.35
CA ALA A 72 16.94 3.19 -8.34
C ALA A 72 15.61 3.81 -7.86
N VAL A 73 15.38 5.06 -8.25
CA VAL A 73 14.08 5.70 -8.09
C VAL A 73 13.24 5.40 -9.33
N ARG A 74 12.17 4.63 -9.16
CA ARG A 74 11.19 4.30 -10.22
C ARG A 74 10.02 5.27 -10.13
N GLU A 75 9.94 6.20 -11.09
CA GLU A 75 8.96 7.28 -11.05
C GLU A 75 7.81 7.05 -12.05
N TYR A 76 6.58 7.15 -11.57
CA TYR A 76 5.35 6.90 -12.35
C TYR A 76 4.39 8.07 -12.25
N TRP A 77 3.74 8.43 -13.36
CA TRP A 77 2.66 9.42 -13.38
C TRP A 77 1.36 8.73 -13.77
N ILE A 78 0.41 8.67 -12.84
CA ILE A 78 -0.82 7.91 -12.99
C ILE A 78 -1.99 8.83 -12.69
N ALA A 79 -2.99 8.83 -13.56
CA ALA A 79 -4.26 9.50 -13.30
C ALA A 79 -5.40 8.49 -13.16
N ALA A 80 -6.30 8.74 -12.20
CA ALA A 80 -7.61 8.08 -12.17
C ALA A 80 -8.60 8.91 -12.99
N GLU A 81 -9.20 8.31 -14.03
CA GLU A 81 -10.09 8.98 -14.97
C GLU A 81 -11.39 8.16 -15.19
N PRO A 82 -12.54 8.81 -15.42
CA PRO A 82 -13.75 8.10 -15.85
C PRO A 82 -13.54 7.46 -17.23
N MET A 83 -14.00 6.23 -17.40
CA MET A 83 -13.98 5.51 -18.66
C MET A 83 -15.26 4.72 -18.89
N ASP A 84 -15.56 4.44 -20.15
CA ASP A 84 -16.55 3.43 -20.54
C ASP A 84 -15.88 2.05 -20.55
N TRP A 85 -16.22 1.22 -19.59
CA TRP A 85 -15.70 -0.13 -19.48
C TRP A 85 -16.67 -1.14 -20.10
N ASN A 86 -16.21 -1.87 -21.12
CA ASN A 86 -16.96 -2.96 -21.72
C ASN A 86 -16.51 -4.29 -21.09
N ILE A 87 -17.36 -4.88 -20.26
CA ILE A 87 -17.06 -6.14 -19.55
C ILE A 87 -17.17 -7.33 -20.50
N VAL A 88 -17.97 -7.22 -21.55
CA VAL A 88 -18.13 -8.28 -22.56
C VAL A 88 -17.88 -7.73 -23.97
N PRO A 89 -16.61 -7.41 -24.33
CA PRO A 89 -16.29 -6.85 -25.64
C PRO A 89 -16.70 -7.73 -26.82
N THR A 90 -16.66 -9.04 -26.63
CA THR A 90 -17.01 -10.04 -27.64
C THR A 90 -18.52 -10.30 -27.74
N HIS A 91 -19.33 -9.73 -26.84
CA HIS A 91 -20.75 -10.05 -26.67
C HIS A 91 -21.04 -11.55 -26.55
N ARG A 92 -20.10 -12.33 -25.99
CA ARG A 92 -20.18 -13.78 -25.89
C ARG A 92 -19.71 -14.24 -24.52
N ASP A 93 -20.49 -15.14 -23.91
CA ASP A 93 -20.04 -15.95 -22.80
C ASP A 93 -19.04 -16.98 -23.32
N GLN A 94 -17.79 -16.89 -22.86
CA GLN A 94 -16.72 -17.79 -23.29
C GLN A 94 -16.83 -19.17 -22.64
N MET A 95 -17.43 -19.29 -21.46
CA MET A 95 -17.60 -20.57 -20.76
C MET A 95 -18.70 -21.40 -21.42
N MET A 96 -19.85 -20.78 -21.68
CA MET A 96 -21.02 -21.46 -22.26
C MET A 96 -21.07 -21.40 -23.79
N ALA A 97 -20.12 -20.70 -24.43
CA ALA A 97 -20.05 -20.53 -25.88
C ALA A 97 -21.26 -19.82 -26.51
N GLU A 98 -22.11 -19.17 -25.71
CA GLU A 98 -23.35 -18.50 -26.15
C GLU A 98 -23.19 -16.98 -26.32
N ARG A 99 -24.00 -16.39 -27.20
CA ARG A 99 -24.08 -14.93 -27.34
C ARG A 99 -24.82 -14.33 -26.14
N VAL A 100 -24.28 -13.26 -25.56
CA VAL A 100 -25.01 -12.47 -24.56
C VAL A 100 -26.12 -11.70 -25.29
N LYS A 101 -27.36 -12.16 -25.12
CA LYS A 101 -28.51 -11.66 -25.87
C LYS A 101 -29.08 -10.36 -25.30
N GLU A 102 -29.03 -10.19 -23.99
CA GLU A 102 -29.68 -9.08 -23.27
C GLU A 102 -28.76 -8.47 -22.23
N GLY A 103 -28.97 -7.18 -21.94
CA GLY A 103 -28.26 -6.44 -20.89
C GLY A 103 -27.25 -5.40 -21.38
N LYS A 104 -26.85 -4.52 -20.46
CA LYS A 104 -25.78 -3.53 -20.71
C LYS A 104 -24.43 -4.24 -20.58
N THR A 105 -23.60 -4.16 -21.62
CA THR A 105 -22.21 -4.67 -21.57
C THR A 105 -21.20 -3.58 -21.20
N LYS A 106 -21.60 -2.31 -21.34
CA LYS A 106 -20.80 -1.13 -21.04
C LYS A 106 -21.29 -0.42 -19.80
N PHE A 107 -20.35 -0.06 -18.93
CA PHE A 107 -20.62 0.65 -17.68
C PHE A 107 -19.63 1.80 -17.52
N LYS A 108 -20.05 2.86 -16.82
CA LYS A 108 -19.13 3.91 -16.39
C LYS A 108 -18.31 3.37 -15.22
N ALA A 109 -17.00 3.44 -15.35
CA ALA A 109 -16.04 3.04 -14.33
C ALA A 109 -14.94 4.10 -14.19
N TYR A 110 -14.13 4.00 -13.14
CA TYR A 110 -12.88 4.73 -13.04
C TYR A 110 -11.73 3.78 -13.36
N GLY A 111 -10.85 4.18 -14.27
CA GLY A 111 -9.66 3.42 -14.65
C GLY A 111 -8.39 4.22 -14.39
N TYR A 112 -7.28 3.51 -14.23
CA TYR A 112 -5.97 4.14 -14.12
C TYR A 112 -5.35 4.32 -15.50
N ARG A 113 -4.70 5.47 -15.70
CA ARG A 113 -4.07 5.84 -16.96
C ARG A 113 -2.63 6.30 -16.72
N PRO A 114 -1.64 5.73 -17.43
CA PRO A 114 -0.26 6.19 -17.35
C PRO A 114 -0.06 7.46 -18.18
N TYR A 115 0.78 8.36 -17.67
CA TYR A 115 1.17 9.62 -18.29
C TYR A 115 2.69 9.75 -18.36
N SER A 116 3.16 10.60 -19.27
CA SER A 116 4.55 11.06 -19.30
C SER A 116 4.84 12.00 -18.12
N PRO A 117 6.13 12.23 -17.79
CA PRO A 117 6.53 13.06 -16.67
C PRO A 117 5.84 14.42 -16.62
N GLY A 118 5.23 14.75 -15.47
CA GLY A 118 4.47 15.99 -15.28
C GLY A 118 3.08 15.99 -15.90
N PHE A 119 2.51 14.82 -16.22
CA PHE A 119 1.19 14.68 -16.87
C PHE A 119 1.08 15.37 -18.24
N LYS A 120 2.20 15.49 -18.98
CA LYS A 120 2.24 16.20 -20.27
C LYS A 120 1.38 15.53 -21.34
N SER A 121 1.48 14.22 -21.45
CA SER A 121 0.75 13.42 -22.45
C SER A 121 0.37 12.05 -21.91
N PRO A 122 -0.80 11.51 -22.27
CA PRO A 122 -1.17 10.16 -21.90
C PRO A 122 -0.35 9.14 -22.70
N LEU A 123 0.17 8.11 -22.02
CA LEU A 123 0.98 7.06 -22.65
C LEU A 123 0.13 5.89 -23.16
N ALA A 124 -1.00 5.61 -22.51
CA ALA A 124 -1.97 4.59 -22.91
C ALA A 124 -3.38 5.04 -22.54
N PRO A 125 -4.45 4.38 -23.01
CA PRO A 125 -5.82 4.62 -22.53
C PRO A 125 -5.99 4.25 -21.05
N ALA A 126 -6.99 4.83 -20.37
CA ALA A 126 -7.39 4.38 -19.04
C ALA A 126 -7.96 2.95 -19.12
N ARG A 127 -7.58 2.08 -18.18
CA ARG A 127 -7.98 0.67 -18.17
C ARG A 127 -8.20 0.13 -16.76
N VAL A 128 -8.89 -1.01 -16.71
CA VAL A 128 -9.02 -1.89 -15.55
C VAL A 128 -8.58 -3.29 -16.02
N PRO A 129 -7.52 -3.89 -15.44
CA PRO A 129 -6.62 -3.30 -14.45
C PRO A 129 -5.81 -2.11 -15.00
N GLY A 130 -5.21 -1.34 -14.10
CA GLY A 130 -4.35 -0.19 -14.41
C GLY A 130 -3.01 -0.59 -15.05
N PRO A 131 -2.10 0.39 -15.27
CA PRO A 131 -0.76 0.10 -15.77
C PRO A 131 0.03 -0.73 -14.76
N LEU A 132 0.90 -1.60 -15.26
CA LEU A 132 1.85 -2.36 -14.45
C LEU A 132 2.93 -1.41 -13.92
N LEU A 133 3.18 -1.46 -12.60
CA LEU A 133 4.29 -0.78 -11.94
C LEU A 133 5.30 -1.85 -11.53
N GLU A 134 6.55 -1.68 -11.91
CA GLU A 134 7.61 -2.68 -11.71
C GLU A 134 8.73 -2.07 -10.88
N ALA A 135 9.17 -2.80 -9.86
CA ALA A 135 10.25 -2.39 -9.00
C ALA A 135 11.04 -3.63 -8.57
N GLU A 136 12.33 -3.43 -8.33
CA GLU A 136 13.20 -4.46 -7.76
C GLU A 136 13.33 -4.28 -6.25
N VAL A 137 13.80 -5.31 -5.54
CA VAL A 137 14.14 -5.17 -4.12
C VAL A 137 15.22 -4.11 -3.99
N GLY A 138 15.00 -3.11 -3.15
CA GLY A 138 15.90 -1.96 -2.97
C GLY A 138 15.45 -0.68 -3.70
N ASP A 139 14.57 -0.79 -4.70
CA ASP A 139 14.08 0.37 -5.44
C ASP A 139 13.19 1.25 -4.55
N THR A 140 13.22 2.56 -4.81
CA THR A 140 12.24 3.50 -4.28
C THR A 140 11.22 3.80 -5.36
N VAL A 141 9.95 3.47 -5.10
CA VAL A 141 8.86 3.75 -6.03
C VAL A 141 8.21 5.08 -5.70
N VAL A 142 8.18 6.00 -6.67
CA VAL A 142 7.50 7.29 -6.56
C VAL A 142 6.35 7.32 -7.53
N VAL A 143 5.12 7.43 -7.03
CA VAL A 143 3.93 7.56 -7.87
C VAL A 143 3.31 8.94 -7.70
N HIS A 144 3.38 9.73 -8.77
CA HIS A 144 2.63 10.97 -8.92
C HIS A 144 1.20 10.62 -9.32
N PHE A 145 0.29 10.75 -8.36
CA PHE A 145 -1.12 10.46 -8.58
C PHE A 145 -1.91 11.74 -8.89
N ARG A 146 -2.76 11.68 -9.92
CA ARG A 146 -3.71 12.76 -10.26
C ARG A 146 -5.14 12.25 -10.30
N ASN A 147 -5.98 12.83 -9.46
CA ASN A 147 -7.41 12.57 -9.49
C ASN A 147 -8.08 13.41 -10.58
N ARG A 148 -8.70 12.76 -11.57
CA ARG A 148 -9.58 13.38 -12.57
C ARG A 148 -10.98 12.76 -12.56
N THR A 149 -11.33 12.11 -11.46
CA THR A 149 -12.66 11.57 -11.21
C THR A 149 -13.57 12.65 -10.62
N GLY A 150 -14.85 12.35 -10.48
CA GLY A 150 -15.82 13.25 -9.83
C GLY A 150 -15.85 13.14 -8.31
N ALA A 151 -15.04 12.26 -7.71
CA ALA A 151 -15.03 11.96 -6.29
C ALA A 151 -13.62 12.13 -5.70
N PRO A 152 -13.47 12.43 -4.41
CA PRO A 152 -12.17 12.36 -3.75
C PRO A 152 -11.68 10.92 -3.74
N VAL A 153 -10.54 10.65 -4.38
CA VAL A 153 -9.88 9.35 -4.39
C VAL A 153 -8.40 9.49 -4.07
N THR A 154 -7.85 8.44 -3.51
CA THR A 154 -6.45 8.26 -3.14
C THR A 154 -5.93 6.95 -3.73
N MET A 155 -4.64 6.66 -3.54
CA MET A 155 -4.03 5.40 -3.98
C MET A 155 -3.25 4.80 -2.82
N HIS A 156 -3.56 3.55 -2.47
CA HIS A 156 -2.90 2.80 -1.40
C HIS A 156 -2.09 1.64 -1.98
N PRO A 157 -0.78 1.54 -1.70
CA PRO A 157 0.03 0.44 -2.17
C PRO A 157 -0.05 -0.77 -1.20
N HIS A 158 -0.08 -1.97 -1.75
CA HIS A 158 0.05 -3.22 -0.99
C HIS A 158 1.43 -3.85 -1.23
N GLY A 159 2.05 -4.37 -0.16
CA GLY A 159 3.27 -5.17 -0.27
C GLY A 159 4.58 -4.39 -0.42
N ILE A 160 4.59 -3.08 -0.16
CA ILE A 160 5.80 -2.25 -0.10
C ILE A 160 5.83 -1.44 1.20
N PHE A 161 7.01 -1.00 1.61
CA PHE A 161 7.16 -0.09 2.74
C PHE A 161 6.82 1.35 2.32
N TYR A 162 6.07 2.05 3.16
CA TYR A 162 5.71 3.46 2.97
C TYR A 162 5.62 4.17 4.33
N ALA A 163 5.83 5.48 4.34
CA ALA A 163 5.58 6.32 5.52
C ALA A 163 4.07 6.53 5.72
N ASN A 164 3.63 6.84 6.94
CA ASN A 164 2.20 6.95 7.26
C ASN A 164 1.47 8.02 6.44
N GLU A 165 2.17 9.08 6.08
CA GLU A 165 1.70 10.18 5.25
C GLU A 165 1.45 9.75 3.80
N MET A 166 2.04 8.62 3.38
CA MET A 166 1.99 8.05 2.04
C MET A 166 1.09 6.81 1.92
N ASP A 167 0.37 6.45 3.00
CA ASP A 167 -0.51 5.29 3.04
C ASP A 167 -1.64 5.42 2.00
N GLY A 168 -2.24 6.61 1.87
CA GLY A 168 -3.36 6.83 0.97
C GLY A 168 -4.70 6.27 1.48
N THR A 169 -4.74 5.57 2.62
CA THR A 169 -6.00 5.19 3.28
C THR A 169 -6.51 6.32 4.18
N TYR A 170 -7.82 6.58 4.15
CA TYR A 170 -8.43 7.46 5.15
C TYR A 170 -8.46 6.73 6.50
N LYS A 171 -7.68 7.20 7.46
CA LYS A 171 -7.57 6.53 8.76
C LYS A 171 -8.74 6.87 9.69
N GLY A 172 -9.45 7.98 9.48
CA GLY A 172 -10.53 8.43 10.36
C GLY A 172 -10.35 9.88 10.81
N LYS A 173 -11.24 10.34 11.71
CA LYS A 173 -11.15 11.66 12.35
C LYS A 173 -10.16 11.68 13.53
N TRP A 174 -9.81 10.51 14.05
CA TRP A 174 -9.10 10.31 15.33
C TRP A 174 -7.78 9.54 15.18
N THR A 175 -7.27 9.48 13.97
CA THR A 175 -6.07 8.76 13.52
C THR A 175 -5.38 9.59 12.46
#